data_AF-A0A9P0LH88-F1
#
_entry.id   AF-A0A9P0LH88-F1
#
_cell.length_a   1.000
_cell.length_b   1.000
_cell.length_c   1.000
_cell.angle_alpha   90.00
_cell.angle_beta   90.00
_cell.angle_gamma   90.00
#
_symmetry.space_group_name_H-M   'P 1'
#
loop_
_entity.id
_entity.type
_entity.pdbx_description
1 polymer ?
#
loop_
_entity_poly.entity_id
_entity_poly.type
_entity_poly.pdbx_seq_one_letter_code
_entity_poly.pdbx_strand_id
1 'polypeptide(L)'
;MWGKTQNCGQICVAPDYVLCSKEVQDKFLKYAQAALHQFYGDNVRENGDFGRIINQHHFHRLTGLLRDQKVAIGGPSDPKDHFVHPTIVTDVHPDDAIMQEEIFGPILPIVTVESYEEAINFINQREKPLALYVFTGCKKVKKAFLRETSSGAVLINDVLMHSVADGLPFGGVGNSGIGAYHGKHTFDTFSHKKAVMERGTSMLIDKIDSIRYPPYNNTKTKLLKTVFRINRTLPVKYVPHLIMFSLGVAVTCGAYYLNKYIQNEVD
;
A
#
# COMPACT_ATOMS: atom_id res chain seq x y z
N MET A 1 2.93 -19.99 5.26
CA MET A 1 4.22 -20.66 5.56
C MET A 1 5.32 -20.32 4.57
N TRP A 2 5.12 -20.46 3.25
CA TRP A 2 6.15 -20.16 2.23
C TRP A 2 6.94 -18.87 2.56
N GLY A 3 6.27 -17.71 2.60
CA GLY A 3 6.93 -16.44 2.85
C GLY A 3 7.61 -16.27 4.22
N LYS A 4 7.24 -17.06 5.24
CA LYS A 4 7.95 -17.07 6.54
C LYS A 4 9.23 -17.90 6.49
N THR A 5 9.25 -18.95 5.68
CA THR A 5 10.37 -19.88 5.59
C THR A 5 11.37 -19.53 4.49
N GLN A 6 11.00 -18.69 3.53
CA GLN A 6 11.93 -18.12 2.55
C GLN A 6 13.08 -17.41 3.28
N ASN A 7 14.32 -17.70 2.87
CA ASN A 7 15.55 -17.21 3.51
C ASN A 7 15.58 -17.41 5.05
N CYS A 8 14.93 -18.47 5.55
CA CYS A 8 14.70 -18.69 6.98
C CYS A 8 14.05 -17.49 7.70
N GLY A 9 13.16 -16.75 7.04
CA GLY A 9 12.47 -15.60 7.63
C GLY A 9 13.33 -14.36 7.80
N GLN A 10 14.57 -14.35 7.30
CA GLN A 10 15.48 -13.20 7.30
C GLN A 10 15.14 -12.25 6.14
N ILE A 11 13.92 -11.69 6.16
CA ILE A 11 13.37 -10.80 5.14
C ILE A 11 12.51 -9.75 5.86
N CYS A 12 12.74 -8.45 5.61
CA CYS A 12 12.01 -7.35 6.27
C CYS A 12 10.49 -7.35 6.00
N VAL A 13 10.06 -8.06 4.96
CA VAL A 13 8.65 -8.26 4.61
C VAL A 13 8.17 -9.68 4.88
N ALA A 14 8.95 -10.54 5.54
CA ALA A 14 8.43 -11.83 6.02
C ALA A 14 7.28 -11.58 7.01
N PRO A 15 6.27 -12.46 7.06
CA PRO A 15 5.25 -12.40 8.11
C PRO A 15 5.92 -12.57 9.48
N ASP A 16 5.97 -11.51 10.28
CA ASP A 16 6.67 -11.54 11.56
C ASP A 16 5.86 -12.34 12.61
N TYR A 17 4.59 -11.99 12.77
CA TYR A 17 3.61 -12.65 13.64
C TYR A 17 2.24 -12.82 12.93
N VAL A 18 1.34 -13.60 13.53
CA VAL A 18 -0.04 -13.80 13.07
C VAL A 18 -1.03 -13.32 14.14
N LEU A 19 -2.04 -12.57 13.72
CA LEU A 19 -3.23 -12.27 14.52
C LEU A 19 -4.41 -13.07 13.98
N CYS A 20 -5.05 -13.90 14.80
CA CYS A 20 -6.24 -14.64 14.38
C CYS A 20 -7.12 -15.05 15.58
N SER A 21 -8.33 -15.54 15.32
CA SER A 21 -9.13 -16.14 16.39
C SER A 21 -8.53 -17.47 16.85
N LYS A 22 -8.91 -17.94 18.04
CA LYS A 22 -8.47 -19.25 18.55
C LYS A 22 -8.84 -20.40 17.60
N GLU A 23 -10.03 -20.37 17.02
CA GLU A 23 -10.47 -21.37 16.04
C GLU A 23 -9.57 -21.40 14.79
N VAL A 24 -9.16 -20.22 14.31
CA VAL A 24 -8.25 -20.12 13.16
C VAL A 24 -6.86 -20.58 13.53
N GLN A 25 -6.37 -20.32 14.74
CA GLN A 25 -5.08 -20.83 15.23
C GLN A 25 -5.02 -22.35 15.10
N ASP A 26 -6.00 -23.06 15.63
CA ASP A 26 -6.00 -24.53 15.65
C ASP A 26 -6.01 -25.12 14.23
N LYS A 27 -6.80 -24.53 13.33
CA LYS A 27 -6.81 -24.90 11.90
C LYS A 27 -5.47 -24.56 11.24
N PHE A 28 -4.91 -23.39 11.52
CA PHE A 28 -3.67 -22.92 10.94
C PHE A 28 -2.51 -23.85 11.28
N LEU A 29 -2.38 -24.30 12.53
CA LEU A 29 -1.33 -25.23 12.95
C LEU A 29 -1.35 -26.51 12.10
N LYS A 30 -2.52 -27.13 11.92
CA LYS A 30 -2.67 -28.33 11.09
C LYS A 30 -2.19 -28.10 9.65
N TYR A 31 -2.62 -27.02 9.01
CA TYR A 31 -2.24 -26.72 7.63
C TYR A 31 -0.79 -26.26 7.49
N ALA A 32 -0.26 -25.55 8.49
CA ALA A 32 1.12 -25.11 8.52
C ALA A 32 2.07 -26.30 8.64
N GLN A 33 1.76 -27.30 9.48
CA GLN A 33 2.53 -28.52 9.58
C GLN A 33 2.55 -29.31 8.26
N ALA A 34 1.38 -29.47 7.63
CA ALA A 34 1.28 -30.13 6.33
C ALA A 34 2.07 -29.38 5.25
N ALA A 35 2.00 -28.05 5.21
CA ALA A 35 2.75 -27.23 4.27
C ALA A 35 4.26 -27.32 4.49
N LEU A 36 4.73 -27.31 5.74
CA LEU A 36 6.16 -27.47 6.06
C LEU A 36 6.69 -28.82 5.60
N HIS A 37 5.96 -29.91 5.87
CA HIS A 37 6.31 -31.24 5.38
C HIS A 37 6.30 -31.30 3.84
N GLN A 38 5.32 -30.67 3.18
CA GLN A 38 5.29 -30.60 1.73
C GLN A 38 6.49 -29.85 1.15
N PHE A 39 6.93 -28.76 1.79
CA PHE A 39 8.05 -27.95 1.30
C PHE A 39 9.40 -28.60 1.56
N TYR A 40 9.59 -29.20 2.73
CA TYR A 40 10.92 -29.56 3.22
C TYR A 40 11.10 -31.05 3.55
N GLY A 41 10.02 -31.85 3.50
CA GLY A 41 10.02 -33.26 3.91
C GLY A 41 10.11 -33.45 5.42
N ASP A 42 10.45 -34.67 5.83
CA ASP A 42 10.57 -35.05 7.25
C ASP A 42 11.79 -34.44 7.93
N ASN A 43 12.91 -34.30 7.21
CA ASN A 43 14.16 -33.77 7.74
C ASN A 43 14.47 -32.40 7.12
N VAL A 44 13.85 -31.36 7.70
CA VAL A 44 14.05 -29.96 7.27
C VAL A 44 15.52 -29.54 7.29
N ARG A 45 16.33 -30.10 8.20
CA ARG A 45 17.74 -29.76 8.33
C ARG A 45 18.56 -30.21 7.13
N GLU A 46 18.29 -31.39 6.60
CA GLU A 46 18.99 -31.96 5.45
C GLU A 46 18.44 -31.46 4.11
N ASN A 47 17.32 -30.74 4.13
CA ASN A 47 16.73 -30.18 2.93
C ASN A 47 17.55 -28.98 2.40
N GLY A 48 17.99 -29.07 1.14
CA GLY A 48 18.82 -28.06 0.49
C GLY A 48 18.13 -26.73 0.18
N ASP A 49 16.79 -26.69 0.21
CA ASP A 49 16.00 -25.47 -0.05
C ASP A 49 15.74 -24.65 1.22
N PHE A 50 16.06 -25.19 2.40
CA PHE A 50 15.95 -24.46 3.66
C PHE A 50 17.29 -23.86 4.08
N GLY A 51 17.31 -22.54 4.29
CA GLY A 51 18.53 -21.78 4.58
C GLY A 51 19.12 -22.03 5.99
N ARG A 52 20.03 -21.14 6.38
CA ARG A 52 20.61 -21.07 7.73
C ARG A 52 20.58 -19.64 8.25
N ILE A 53 20.66 -19.49 9.56
CA ILE A 53 20.81 -18.17 10.17
C ILE A 53 22.19 -17.62 9.85
N ILE A 54 22.26 -16.33 9.52
CA ILE A 54 23.46 -15.69 8.96
C ILE A 54 24.71 -15.85 9.85
N ASN A 55 24.56 -15.86 11.18
CA ASN A 55 25.68 -16.04 12.11
C ASN A 55 25.23 -16.53 13.50
N GLN A 56 26.22 -16.85 14.33
CA GLN A 56 26.04 -17.36 15.69
C GLN A 56 25.32 -16.38 16.62
N HIS A 57 25.54 -15.07 16.46
CA HIS A 57 24.87 -14.05 17.28
C HIS A 57 23.35 -14.06 17.04
N HIS A 58 22.92 -14.02 15.78
CA HIS A 58 21.49 -14.09 15.43
C HIS A 58 20.88 -15.44 15.77
N PHE A 59 21.64 -16.54 15.65
CA PHE A 59 21.20 -17.85 16.11
C PHE A 59 20.87 -17.84 17.62
N HIS A 60 21.77 -17.32 18.46
CA HIS A 60 21.54 -17.25 19.90
C HIS A 60 20.41 -16.28 20.27
N ARG A 61 20.26 -15.17 19.55
CA ARG A 61 19.11 -14.26 19.72
C ARG A 61 17.80 -15.01 19.48
N LEU A 62 17.65 -15.64 18.32
CA LEU A 62 16.43 -16.37 17.94
C LEU A 62 16.10 -17.52 18.89
N THR A 63 17.10 -18.35 19.24
CA THR A 63 16.89 -19.45 20.19
C THR A 63 16.64 -18.95 21.62
N GLY A 64 17.14 -17.76 21.97
CA GLY A 64 16.80 -17.05 23.19
C GLY A 64 15.33 -16.63 23.27
N LEU A 65 14.75 -16.16 22.15
CA LEU A 65 13.33 -15.78 22.08
C LEU A 65 12.36 -16.95 22.30
N LEU A 66 12.82 -18.19 22.10
CA LEU A 66 12.01 -19.41 22.30
C LEU A 66 11.98 -19.89 23.76
N ARG A 67 12.76 -19.30 24.67
CA ARG A 67 12.74 -19.69 26.08
C ARG A 67 11.39 -19.35 26.70
N ASP A 68 10.86 -20.27 27.50
CA ASP A 68 9.58 -20.13 28.20
C ASP A 68 8.37 -19.93 27.29
N GLN A 69 8.53 -20.21 25.99
CA GLN A 69 7.47 -20.10 24.99
C GLN A 69 6.82 -21.45 24.72
N LYS A 70 5.51 -21.44 24.44
CA LYS A 70 4.78 -22.66 24.06
C LYS A 70 4.92 -22.93 22.56
N VAL A 71 5.88 -23.78 22.24
CA VAL A 71 6.14 -24.24 20.87
C VAL A 71 5.06 -25.25 20.44
N ALA A 72 4.25 -24.88 19.45
CA ALA A 72 3.21 -25.73 18.89
C ALA A 72 3.71 -26.58 17.71
N ILE A 73 4.57 -25.99 16.87
CA ILE A 73 5.29 -26.67 15.79
C ILE A 73 6.76 -26.25 15.92
N GLY A 74 7.69 -27.18 15.84
CA GLY A 74 9.10 -26.89 15.96
C GLY A 74 9.94 -28.16 15.97
N GLY A 75 11.22 -28.00 16.24
CA GLY A 75 12.19 -29.08 16.29
C GLY A 75 13.52 -28.58 16.86
N PRO A 76 14.53 -29.46 16.94
CA PRO A 76 15.83 -29.08 17.47
C PRO A 76 16.51 -28.03 16.58
N SER A 77 17.18 -27.08 17.21
CA SER A 77 18.10 -26.14 16.56
C SER A 77 19.54 -26.60 16.76
N ASP A 78 20.44 -26.35 15.81
CA ASP A 78 21.85 -26.72 15.92
C ASP A 78 22.76 -25.48 15.76
N PRO A 79 23.56 -25.13 16.79
CA PRO A 79 24.47 -23.99 16.72
C PRO A 79 25.64 -24.20 15.74
N LYS A 80 26.01 -25.44 15.40
CA LYS A 80 27.20 -25.72 14.56
C LYS A 80 27.04 -25.24 13.12
N ASP A 81 25.83 -25.35 12.58
CA ASP A 81 25.49 -24.91 11.22
C ASP A 81 24.47 -23.76 11.22
N HIS A 82 24.22 -23.15 12.38
CA HIS A 82 23.23 -22.09 12.59
C HIS A 82 21.81 -22.47 12.11
N PHE A 83 21.43 -23.74 12.27
CA PHE A 83 20.12 -24.24 11.89
C PHE A 83 19.09 -23.93 12.98
N VAL A 84 18.02 -23.21 12.64
CA VAL A 84 16.84 -23.04 13.49
C VAL A 84 15.64 -23.66 12.79
N HIS A 85 15.01 -24.63 13.44
CA HIS A 85 13.85 -25.32 12.86
C HIS A 85 12.69 -24.33 12.63
N PRO A 86 11.92 -24.41 11.53
CA PRO A 86 10.67 -23.67 11.38
C PRO A 86 9.77 -23.89 12.59
N THR A 87 9.47 -22.81 13.30
CA THR A 87 8.83 -22.88 14.61
C THR A 87 7.59 -21.99 14.63
N ILE A 88 6.48 -22.51 15.15
CA ILE A 88 5.26 -21.75 15.44
C ILE A 88 5.04 -21.78 16.94
N VAL A 89 4.89 -20.58 17.51
CA VAL A 89 4.67 -20.38 18.94
C VAL A 89 3.23 -19.92 19.15
N THR A 90 2.57 -20.46 20.17
CA THR A 90 1.18 -20.15 20.50
C THR A 90 1.04 -19.68 21.93
N ASP A 91 -0.13 -19.14 22.26
CA ASP A 91 -0.41 -18.58 23.59
C ASP A 91 0.62 -17.47 23.94
N VAL A 92 0.98 -16.68 22.92
CA VAL A 92 1.96 -15.59 23.01
C VAL A 92 1.27 -14.34 23.52
N HIS A 93 1.86 -13.71 24.53
CA HIS A 93 1.38 -12.44 25.04
C HIS A 93 2.04 -11.24 24.32
N PRO A 94 1.34 -10.11 24.20
CA PRO A 94 1.86 -8.93 23.51
C PRO A 94 3.15 -8.37 24.11
N ASP A 95 3.39 -8.62 25.40
CA ASP A 95 4.52 -8.14 26.19
C ASP A 95 5.69 -9.15 26.26
N ASP A 96 5.52 -10.34 25.68
CA ASP A 96 6.58 -11.35 25.62
C ASP A 96 7.75 -10.84 24.78
N ALA A 97 8.99 -11.22 25.14
CA ALA A 97 10.20 -10.79 24.46
C ALA A 97 10.16 -11.05 22.94
N ILE A 98 9.53 -12.14 22.52
CA ILE A 98 9.35 -12.52 21.10
C ILE A 98 8.49 -11.54 20.30
N MET A 99 7.70 -10.68 20.97
CA MET A 99 6.85 -9.65 20.39
C MET A 99 7.41 -8.23 20.56
N GLN A 100 8.56 -8.06 21.21
CA GLN A 100 9.17 -6.75 21.48
C GLN A 100 10.22 -6.32 20.43
N GLU A 101 10.67 -7.24 19.59
CA GLU A 101 11.65 -6.97 18.54
C GLU A 101 11.27 -7.69 17.23
N GLU A 102 11.82 -7.21 16.10
CA GLU A 102 11.66 -7.91 14.82
C GLU A 102 12.33 -9.29 14.89
N ILE A 103 11.60 -10.34 14.55
CA ILE A 103 12.09 -11.71 14.71
C ILE A 103 13.19 -11.96 13.70
N PHE A 104 12.96 -11.65 12.42
CA PHE A 104 13.95 -11.83 11.35
C PHE A 104 14.55 -13.26 11.31
N GLY A 105 13.67 -14.26 11.46
CA GLY A 105 14.02 -15.67 11.58
C GLY A 105 12.81 -16.59 11.39
N PRO A 106 12.99 -17.92 11.43
CA PRO A 106 11.97 -18.89 11.04
C PRO A 106 11.02 -19.21 12.21
N ILE A 107 10.73 -18.23 13.07
CA ILE A 107 9.86 -18.35 14.24
C ILE A 107 8.62 -17.48 14.01
N LEU A 108 7.42 -18.07 14.08
CA LEU A 108 6.15 -17.41 13.81
C LEU A 108 5.24 -17.46 15.05
N PRO A 109 5.20 -16.38 15.85
CA PRO A 109 4.24 -16.23 16.93
C PRO A 109 2.81 -16.09 16.41
N ILE A 110 1.87 -16.69 17.13
CA ILE A 110 0.44 -16.48 16.94
C ILE A 110 -0.11 -15.82 18.20
N VAL A 111 -0.66 -14.62 18.04
CA VAL A 111 -1.39 -13.90 19.07
C VAL A 111 -2.88 -13.99 18.74
N THR A 112 -3.68 -14.50 19.67
CA THR A 112 -5.12 -14.64 19.47
C THR A 112 -5.85 -13.32 19.73
N VAL A 113 -6.80 -12.99 18.87
CA VAL A 113 -7.69 -11.83 19.00
C VAL A 113 -9.15 -12.25 18.82
N GLU A 114 -10.06 -11.54 19.45
CA GLU A 114 -11.50 -11.82 19.42
C GLU A 114 -12.19 -11.22 18.19
N SER A 115 -11.59 -10.22 17.54
CA SER A 115 -12.18 -9.52 16.39
C SER A 115 -11.13 -8.92 15.44
N TYR A 116 -11.56 -8.54 14.23
CA TYR A 116 -10.67 -7.82 13.31
C TYR A 116 -10.43 -6.38 13.76
N GLU A 117 -11.37 -5.78 14.49
CA GLU A 117 -11.22 -4.47 15.11
C GLU A 117 -10.11 -4.49 16.17
N GLU A 118 -10.05 -5.54 16.99
CA GLU A 118 -8.97 -5.74 17.96
C GLU A 118 -7.62 -5.92 17.27
N ALA A 119 -7.55 -6.69 16.18
CA ALA A 119 -6.33 -6.80 15.38
C ALA A 119 -5.86 -5.43 14.83
N ILE A 120 -6.78 -4.61 14.32
CA ILE A 120 -6.45 -3.25 13.86
C ILE A 120 -5.89 -2.41 15.01
N ASN A 121 -6.54 -2.45 16.19
CA ASN A 121 -6.06 -1.73 17.37
C ASN A 121 -4.67 -2.22 17.82
N PHE A 122 -4.45 -3.54 17.82
CA PHE A 122 -3.16 -4.15 18.16
C PHE A 122 -2.02 -3.65 17.25
N ILE A 123 -2.28 -3.57 15.94
CA ILE A 123 -1.33 -3.07 14.94
C ILE A 123 -1.07 -1.58 15.16
N ASN A 124 -2.12 -0.78 15.37
CA ASN A 124 -2.01 0.68 15.50
C ASN A 124 -1.31 1.13 16.79
N GLN A 125 -1.23 0.27 17.81
CA GLN A 125 -0.46 0.52 19.04
C GLN A 125 1.05 0.31 18.86
N ARG A 126 1.48 -0.18 17.69
CA ARG A 126 2.88 -0.47 17.36
C ARG A 126 3.36 0.43 16.23
N GLU A 127 4.67 0.38 16.01
CA GLU A 127 5.28 1.08 14.89
C GLU A 127 4.77 0.57 13.55
N LYS A 128 4.68 1.49 12.58
CA LYS A 128 4.11 1.22 11.26
C LYS A 128 4.99 0.21 10.51
N PRO A 129 4.46 -0.98 10.15
CA PRO A 129 5.27 -2.03 9.55
C PRO A 129 5.55 -1.75 8.08
N LEU A 130 6.62 -2.37 7.55
CA LEU A 130 6.95 -2.30 6.13
C LEU A 130 5.89 -2.99 5.27
N ALA A 131 5.35 -4.12 5.72
CA ALA A 131 4.28 -4.84 5.05
C ALA A 131 3.20 -5.31 6.04
N LEU A 132 1.95 -5.26 5.60
CA LEU A 132 0.79 -5.81 6.30
C LEU A 132 0.07 -6.83 5.41
N TYR A 133 -0.28 -7.97 5.99
CA TYR A 133 -0.92 -9.08 5.28
C TYR A 133 -2.29 -9.38 5.87
N VAL A 134 -3.33 -9.42 5.03
CA VAL A 134 -4.71 -9.70 5.48
C VAL A 134 -5.29 -10.84 4.66
N PHE A 135 -5.53 -11.98 5.31
CA PHE A 135 -6.20 -13.13 4.70
C PHE A 135 -7.70 -13.06 5.01
N THR A 136 -8.52 -12.68 4.03
CA THR A 136 -9.97 -12.59 4.18
C THR A 136 -10.71 -12.63 2.84
N GLY A 137 -11.88 -13.28 2.83
CA GLY A 137 -12.89 -13.13 1.77
C GLY A 137 -13.89 -12.00 2.04
N CYS A 138 -13.87 -11.41 3.24
CA CYS A 138 -14.86 -10.42 3.65
C CYS A 138 -14.49 -9.00 3.18
N LYS A 139 -15.33 -8.41 2.33
CA LYS A 139 -15.14 -7.05 1.81
C LYS A 139 -15.09 -5.98 2.91
N LYS A 140 -15.88 -6.15 3.99
CA LYS A 140 -15.90 -5.24 5.14
C LYS A 140 -14.54 -5.22 5.83
N VAL A 141 -14.02 -6.40 6.16
CA VAL A 141 -12.71 -6.58 6.82
C VAL A 141 -11.59 -6.00 5.95
N LYS A 142 -11.55 -6.37 4.66
CA LYS A 142 -10.58 -5.80 3.71
C LYS A 142 -10.58 -4.27 3.73
N LYS A 143 -11.76 -3.65 3.66
CA LYS A 143 -11.91 -2.20 3.64
C LYS A 143 -11.49 -1.54 4.95
N ALA A 144 -11.76 -2.18 6.09
CA ALA A 144 -11.36 -1.69 7.41
C ALA A 144 -9.83 -1.63 7.51
N PHE A 145 -9.12 -2.74 7.28
CA PHE A 145 -7.66 -2.76 7.32
C PHE A 145 -7.01 -1.75 6.37
N LEU A 146 -7.50 -1.61 5.13
CA LEU A 146 -6.96 -0.65 4.16
C LEU A 146 -7.17 0.82 4.55
N ARG A 147 -8.15 1.12 5.41
CA ARG A 147 -8.49 2.50 5.80
C ARG A 147 -7.96 2.88 7.17
N GLU A 148 -7.88 1.91 8.08
CA GLU A 148 -7.70 2.13 9.51
C GLU A 148 -6.30 1.74 9.98
N THR A 149 -5.42 1.27 9.09
CA THR A 149 -4.00 0.99 9.39
C THR A 149 -3.07 1.76 8.45
N SER A 150 -1.79 1.88 8.83
CA SER A 150 -0.75 2.52 8.03
C SER A 150 0.49 1.61 7.98
N SER A 151 0.93 1.29 6.77
CA SER A 151 2.09 0.43 6.49
C SER A 151 2.72 0.81 5.14
N GLY A 152 3.92 0.33 4.85
CA GLY A 152 4.57 0.54 3.55
C GLY A 152 3.78 -0.08 2.40
N ALA A 153 3.32 -1.32 2.58
CA ALA A 153 2.44 -2.01 1.66
C ALA A 153 1.41 -2.89 2.37
N VAL A 154 0.25 -3.11 1.72
CA VAL A 154 -0.76 -4.05 2.17
C VAL A 154 -1.05 -5.07 1.07
N LEU A 155 -1.03 -6.35 1.40
CA LEU A 155 -1.47 -7.42 0.50
C LEU A 155 -2.68 -8.12 1.10
N ILE A 156 -3.62 -8.48 0.22
CA ILE A 156 -4.80 -9.23 0.59
C ILE A 156 -4.66 -10.63 0.00
N ASN A 157 -4.75 -11.65 0.86
CA ASN A 157 -4.68 -13.07 0.52
C ASN A 157 -3.35 -13.55 -0.09
N ASP A 158 -2.25 -12.83 0.14
CA ASP A 158 -0.90 -13.26 -0.26
C ASP A 158 0.17 -12.60 0.64
N VAL A 159 1.41 -13.06 0.53
CA VAL A 159 2.59 -12.52 1.22
C VAL A 159 3.73 -12.33 0.24
N LEU A 160 4.66 -11.40 0.51
CA LEU A 160 5.86 -11.11 -0.30
C LEU A 160 5.64 -10.61 -1.75
N MET A 161 4.62 -11.08 -2.47
CA MET A 161 4.50 -10.91 -3.92
C MET A 161 4.43 -9.45 -4.41
N HIS A 162 4.03 -8.51 -3.56
CA HIS A 162 4.10 -7.08 -3.87
C HIS A 162 5.53 -6.60 -4.20
N SER A 163 6.57 -7.22 -3.63
CA SER A 163 7.96 -6.83 -3.81
C SER A 163 8.45 -7.12 -5.23
N VAL A 164 7.82 -8.05 -5.97
CA VAL A 164 8.18 -8.36 -7.35
C VAL A 164 7.25 -7.70 -8.38
N ALA A 165 6.28 -6.91 -7.93
CA ALA A 165 5.36 -6.19 -8.81
C ALA A 165 5.98 -4.85 -9.25
N ASP A 166 6.55 -4.80 -10.47
CA ASP A 166 7.28 -3.64 -11.01
C ASP A 166 6.47 -2.32 -11.06
N GLY A 167 5.13 -2.43 -11.13
CA GLY A 167 4.24 -1.27 -11.12
C GLY A 167 3.93 -0.68 -9.74
N LEU A 168 4.42 -1.29 -8.65
CA LEU A 168 4.19 -0.83 -7.28
C LEU A 168 5.44 -0.16 -6.71
N PRO A 169 5.30 0.97 -5.98
CA PRO A 169 6.40 1.51 -5.19
C PRO A 169 6.70 0.56 -4.03
N PHE A 170 7.99 0.26 -3.82
CA PHE A 170 8.45 -0.47 -2.64
C PHE A 170 9.18 0.50 -1.70
N GLY A 171 8.66 0.64 -0.49
CA GLY A 171 9.16 1.58 0.51
C GLY A 171 8.37 1.53 1.81
N GLY A 172 8.93 2.13 2.86
CA GLY A 172 8.33 2.17 4.20
C GLY A 172 7.58 3.47 4.50
N VAL A 173 7.06 3.55 5.72
CA VAL A 173 6.45 4.75 6.28
C VAL A 173 6.71 4.81 7.79
N GLY A 174 7.17 5.96 8.30
CA GLY A 174 7.55 6.08 9.71
C GLY A 174 8.80 5.26 10.01
N ASN A 175 8.77 4.45 11.07
CA ASN A 175 9.95 3.66 11.49
C ASN A 175 10.34 2.55 10.51
N SER A 176 9.44 2.15 9.58
CA SER A 176 9.78 1.22 8.50
C SER A 176 10.50 1.87 7.31
N GLY A 177 10.65 3.21 7.29
CA GLY A 177 11.44 3.93 6.30
C GLY A 177 10.74 5.15 5.67
N ILE A 178 11.44 5.79 4.73
CA ILE A 178 10.96 6.93 3.94
C ILE A 178 11.36 6.78 2.47
N GLY A 179 10.55 7.35 1.58
CA GLY A 179 10.75 7.22 0.13
C GLY A 179 10.36 5.84 -0.39
N ALA A 180 10.50 5.65 -1.70
CA ALA A 180 10.20 4.38 -2.36
C ALA A 180 11.01 4.23 -3.65
N TYR A 181 11.18 3.00 -4.11
CA TYR A 181 11.82 2.66 -5.39
C TYR A 181 11.04 1.53 -6.07
N HIS A 182 11.67 0.83 -7.02
CA HIS A 182 11.15 -0.09 -8.04
C HIS A 182 10.64 0.58 -9.31
N GLY A 183 10.96 -0.03 -10.46
CA GLY A 183 10.59 0.45 -11.79
C GLY A 183 10.80 1.96 -11.97
N LYS A 184 9.72 2.64 -12.37
CA LYS A 184 9.68 4.09 -12.55
C LYS A 184 9.96 4.86 -11.24
N HIS A 185 9.57 4.32 -10.08
CA HIS A 185 9.78 4.98 -8.80
C HIS A 185 11.27 5.10 -8.46
N THR A 186 12.09 4.12 -8.86
CA THR A 186 13.56 4.24 -8.76
C THR A 186 14.05 5.46 -9.56
N PHE A 187 13.65 5.58 -10.82
CA PHE A 187 14.04 6.71 -11.66
C PHE A 187 13.59 8.04 -11.04
N ASP A 188 12.34 8.12 -10.60
CA ASP A 188 11.79 9.33 -9.98
C ASP A 188 12.52 9.70 -8.68
N THR A 189 12.91 8.73 -7.87
CA THR A 189 13.65 8.93 -6.61
C THR A 189 15.05 9.49 -6.84
N PHE A 190 15.73 9.07 -7.90
CA PHE A 190 17.05 9.56 -8.26
C PHE A 190 17.05 10.70 -9.29
N SER A 191 15.87 11.32 -9.52
CA SER A 191 15.71 12.41 -10.47
C SER A 191 15.24 13.70 -9.82
N HIS A 192 15.77 14.83 -10.27
CA HIS A 192 15.21 16.15 -9.97
C HIS A 192 14.11 16.51 -10.99
N LYS A 193 12.86 16.60 -10.55
CA LYS A 193 11.71 17.00 -11.38
C LYS A 193 11.70 18.51 -11.63
N LYS A 194 12.51 18.97 -12.61
CA LYS A 194 12.65 20.40 -12.96
C LYS A 194 11.36 20.94 -13.59
N ALA A 195 10.72 21.89 -12.91
CA ALA A 195 9.62 22.65 -13.48
C ALA A 195 10.13 23.65 -14.53
N VAL A 196 9.52 23.66 -15.72
CA VAL A 196 9.80 24.61 -16.80
C VAL A 196 8.48 25.19 -17.28
N MET A 197 8.39 26.52 -17.35
CA MET A 197 7.23 27.23 -17.87
C MET A 197 7.68 28.17 -18.97
N GLU A 198 7.08 28.04 -20.15
CA GLU A 198 7.24 28.95 -21.27
C GLU A 198 5.93 29.69 -21.50
N ARG A 199 6.02 31.00 -21.75
CA ARG A 199 4.86 31.85 -22.07
C ARG A 199 5.04 32.44 -23.45
N GLY A 200 3.98 32.38 -24.26
CA GLY A 200 3.95 33.06 -25.54
C GLY A 200 4.04 34.58 -25.37
N THR A 201 4.68 35.26 -26.33
CA THR A 201 4.89 36.71 -26.33
C THR A 201 3.75 37.50 -26.98
N SER A 202 2.61 36.85 -27.25
CA SER A 202 1.47 37.48 -27.91
C SER A 202 0.85 38.58 -27.05
N MET A 203 0.73 39.79 -27.61
CA MET A 203 0.08 40.93 -26.96
C MET A 203 -1.40 40.66 -26.63
N LEU A 204 -2.08 39.80 -27.38
CA LEU A 204 -3.47 39.44 -27.09
C LEU A 204 -3.57 38.60 -25.81
N ILE A 205 -2.66 37.65 -25.63
CA ILE A 205 -2.58 36.84 -24.41
C ILE A 205 -2.24 37.72 -23.22
N ASP A 206 -1.27 38.62 -23.37
CA ASP A 206 -0.87 39.55 -22.31
C ASP A 206 -2.01 40.51 -21.91
N LYS A 207 -2.81 40.97 -22.87
CA LYS A 207 -4.01 41.79 -22.61
C LYS A 207 -5.10 41.01 -21.87
N ILE A 208 -5.33 39.74 -22.19
CA ILE A 208 -6.27 38.89 -21.47
C ILE A 208 -5.78 38.67 -20.03
N ASP A 209 -4.49 38.48 -19.86
CA ASP A 209 -3.84 38.32 -18.54
C ASP A 209 -3.70 39.64 -17.77
N SER A 210 -4.08 40.79 -18.35
CA SER A 210 -3.94 42.11 -17.74
C SER A 210 -4.72 42.29 -16.44
N ILE A 211 -5.67 41.39 -16.17
CA ILE A 211 -6.36 41.30 -14.88
C ILE A 211 -5.38 41.12 -13.69
N ARG A 212 -4.20 40.51 -13.93
CA ARG A 212 -3.13 40.35 -12.95
C ARG A 212 -2.32 41.62 -12.70
N TYR A 213 -2.43 42.61 -13.59
CA TYR A 213 -1.66 43.85 -13.50
C TYR A 213 -2.40 44.94 -12.70
N PRO A 214 -1.70 45.70 -11.85
CA PRO A 214 -2.23 46.91 -11.21
C PRO A 214 -2.67 47.99 -12.23
N PRO A 215 -3.52 48.96 -11.84
CA PRO A 215 -4.20 49.06 -10.54
C PRO A 215 -5.34 48.04 -10.39
N TYR A 216 -5.55 47.57 -9.17
CA TYR A 216 -6.63 46.66 -8.82
C TYR A 216 -7.91 47.43 -8.48
N ASN A 217 -9.04 46.94 -8.96
CA ASN A 217 -10.36 47.46 -8.61
C ASN A 217 -11.28 46.30 -8.20
N ASN A 218 -12.42 46.63 -7.60
CA ASN A 218 -13.37 45.64 -7.11
C ASN A 218 -13.81 44.64 -8.19
N THR A 219 -13.89 45.08 -9.45
CA THR A 219 -14.23 44.21 -10.59
C THR A 219 -13.13 43.19 -10.89
N LYS A 220 -11.87 43.62 -11.04
CA LYS A 220 -10.70 42.73 -11.26
C LYS A 220 -10.56 41.74 -10.10
N THR A 221 -10.66 42.21 -8.86
CA THR A 221 -10.53 41.38 -7.67
C THR A 221 -11.66 40.36 -7.57
N LYS A 222 -12.90 40.76 -7.87
CA LYS A 222 -14.06 39.84 -7.89
C LYS A 222 -13.89 38.78 -8.97
N LEU A 223 -13.46 39.17 -10.17
CA LEU A 223 -13.22 38.25 -11.27
C LEU A 223 -12.08 37.27 -10.98
N LEU A 224 -10.94 37.73 -10.43
CA LEU A 224 -9.85 36.85 -9.98
C LEU A 224 -10.33 35.85 -8.92
N LYS A 225 -11.07 36.31 -7.90
CA LYS A 225 -11.65 35.43 -6.88
C LYS A 225 -12.59 34.39 -7.48
N THR A 226 -13.39 34.77 -8.46
CA THR A 226 -14.25 33.82 -9.20
C THR A 226 -13.41 32.82 -9.97
N VAL A 227 -12.40 33.25 -10.73
CA VAL A 227 -11.53 32.35 -11.52
C VAL A 227 -10.77 31.36 -10.63
N PHE A 228 -10.24 31.81 -9.48
CA PHE A 228 -9.57 30.92 -8.52
C PHE A 228 -10.55 30.02 -7.74
N ARG A 229 -11.85 30.36 -7.67
CA ARG A 229 -12.90 29.52 -7.08
C ARG A 229 -13.44 28.46 -8.04
N ILE A 230 -13.22 28.59 -9.34
CA ILE A 230 -13.61 27.56 -10.30
C ILE A 230 -12.79 26.30 -9.98
N ASN A 231 -13.47 25.28 -9.44
CA ASN A 231 -12.90 23.94 -9.31
C ASN A 231 -12.44 23.48 -10.70
N ARG A 232 -11.13 23.27 -10.85
CA ARG A 232 -10.50 22.80 -12.09
C ARG A 232 -10.81 21.31 -12.39
N THR A 233 -12.03 20.86 -12.11
CA THR A 233 -12.51 19.51 -12.41
C THR A 233 -13.13 19.40 -13.79
N LEU A 234 -13.41 20.53 -14.48
CA LEU A 234 -13.91 20.51 -15.84
C LEU A 234 -12.76 20.15 -16.81
N PRO A 235 -12.87 19.05 -17.58
CA PRO A 235 -11.86 18.69 -18.56
C PRO A 235 -11.91 19.70 -19.70
N VAL A 236 -10.96 20.64 -19.68
CA VAL A 236 -10.80 21.73 -20.65
C VAL A 236 -10.75 21.20 -22.10
N LYS A 237 -10.37 19.92 -22.29
CA LYS A 237 -10.40 19.18 -23.55
C LYS A 237 -11.76 19.23 -24.27
N TYR A 238 -12.87 19.33 -23.55
CA TYR A 238 -14.22 19.30 -24.15
C TYR A 238 -14.84 20.68 -24.39
N VAL A 239 -14.18 21.75 -23.93
CA VAL A 239 -14.68 23.12 -24.10
C VAL A 239 -14.84 23.51 -25.58
N PRO A 240 -13.91 23.18 -26.51
CA PRO A 240 -14.12 23.45 -27.93
C PRO A 240 -15.36 22.74 -28.52
N HIS A 241 -15.63 21.51 -28.08
CA HIS A 241 -16.79 20.75 -28.53
C HIS A 241 -18.10 21.38 -28.05
N LEU A 242 -18.15 21.87 -26.80
CA LEU A 242 -19.29 22.62 -26.27
C LEU A 242 -19.54 23.92 -27.04
N ILE A 243 -18.48 24.69 -27.33
CA ILE A 243 -18.59 25.94 -28.10
C ILE A 243 -19.16 25.66 -29.51
N MET A 244 -18.63 24.66 -30.20
CA MET A 244 -19.11 24.28 -31.53
C MET A 244 -20.57 23.81 -31.51
N PHE A 245 -20.95 23.01 -30.51
CA PHE A 245 -22.33 22.58 -30.33
C PHE A 245 -23.28 23.77 -30.09
N SER A 246 -22.91 24.70 -29.20
CA SER A 246 -23.72 25.89 -28.91
C SER A 246 -23.86 26.82 -30.13
N LEU A 247 -22.80 27.00 -30.92
CA LEU A 247 -22.86 27.73 -32.19
C LEU A 247 -23.81 27.06 -33.18
N GLY A 248 -23.74 25.74 -33.32
CA GLY A 248 -24.64 24.98 -34.18
C GLY A 248 -26.12 25.12 -33.79
N VAL A 249 -26.41 25.05 -32.48
CA VAL A 249 -27.77 25.29 -31.95
C VAL A 249 -28.23 26.72 -32.23
N ALA A 250 -27.38 27.72 -31.97
CA ALA A 250 -27.73 29.12 -32.20
C ALA A 250 -28.04 29.42 -33.68
N VAL A 251 -27.24 28.88 -34.61
CA VAL A 251 -27.49 29.00 -36.05
C VAL A 251 -28.80 28.33 -36.43
N THR A 252 -29.06 27.12 -35.92
CA THR A 252 -30.28 26.37 -36.23
C THR A 252 -31.53 27.07 -35.72
N CYS A 253 -31.51 27.54 -34.46
CA CYS A 253 -32.60 28.32 -33.89
C CYS A 253 -32.77 29.65 -34.65
N GLY A 254 -31.68 30.34 -34.97
CA GLY A 254 -31.72 31.58 -35.75
C GLY A 254 -32.37 31.39 -37.12
N ALA A 255 -31.98 30.34 -37.85
CA ALA A 255 -32.58 29.99 -39.14
C ALA A 255 -34.07 29.64 -39.01
N TYR A 256 -34.46 28.89 -37.96
CA TYR A 256 -35.86 28.55 -37.70
C TYR A 256 -36.72 29.79 -37.46
N TYR A 257 -36.28 30.71 -36.60
CA TYR A 257 -37.04 31.94 -36.31
C TYR A 257 -37.06 32.90 -37.50
N LEU A 258 -35.97 32.98 -38.28
CA LEU A 258 -35.93 33.76 -39.51
C LEU A 258 -36.93 33.23 -40.54
N ASN A 259 -36.99 31.90 -40.72
CA ASN A 259 -37.95 31.28 -41.63
C ASN A 259 -39.41 31.52 -41.19
N LYS A 260 -39.68 31.43 -39.89
CA LYS A 260 -41.00 31.73 -39.32
C LYS A 260 -41.40 33.21 -39.50
N TYR A 261 -40.44 34.13 -39.35
CA TYR A 261 -40.67 35.56 -39.59
C TYR A 261 -41.04 35.81 -41.06
N ILE A 262 -40.28 35.23 -42.00
CA ILE A 262 -40.54 35.36 -43.44
C ILE A 262 -41.92 34.79 -43.81
N GLN A 263 -42.32 33.65 -43.24
CA GLN A 263 -43.65 33.08 -43.51
C GLN A 263 -44.80 33.92 -42.95
N ASN A 264 -44.61 34.60 -41.82
CA ASN A 264 -45.62 35.47 -41.22
C ASN A 264 -45.74 36.86 -41.91
N GLU A 265 -44.79 37.27 -42.74
CA GLU A 265 -44.88 38.51 -43.56
C GLU A 265 -45.56 38.28 -44.92
N VAL A 266 -45.84 37.02 -45.29
CA VAL A 266 -46.42 36.63 -46.60
C VAL A 266 -47.93 36.31 -46.51
N ASP A 267 -48.50 36.32 -45.30
CA ASP A 267 -49.95 36.27 -45.02
C ASP A 267 -50.49 37.64 -44.59
#